data_AF-A0A239Q057-F1
#
_entry.id   AF-A0A239Q057-F1
#
_cell.length_a   1.000
_cell.length_b   1.000
_cell.length_c   1.000
_cell.angle_alpha   90.00
_cell.angle_beta   90.00
_cell.angle_gamma   90.00
#
_symmetry.space_group_name_H-M   'P 1'
#
loop_
_entity.id
_entity.type
_entity.pdbx_description
1 polymer ?
#
loop_
_entity_poly.entity_id
_entity_poly.type
_entity_poly.pdbx_seq_one_letter_code
_entity_poly.pdbx_strand_id
1 'polypeptide(L)'
;MTFRSLTGALLAATLTAGPALAGSWDAEKALCADAVAAEAGVDSANYDVKLAKARDGATKRLTVELRAADGGATLVGECKIRRDAVVEAKLKA
;
A
#
# COMPACT_ATOMS: atom_id res chain seq x y z
N MET A 1 -21.89 36.24 35.48
CA MET A 1 -22.68 36.28 34.23
C MET A 1 -21.70 35.96 33.09
N THR A 2 -21.62 34.72 32.56
CA THR A 2 -22.24 34.23 31.29
C THR A 2 -21.81 35.07 30.07
N PHE A 3 -21.29 34.61 28.90
CA PHE A 3 -21.21 33.37 28.10
C PHE A 3 -19.88 33.43 27.29
N ARG A 4 -19.07 32.36 27.10
CA ARG A 4 -19.13 31.28 26.08
C ARG A 4 -19.19 31.78 24.62
N SER A 5 -18.12 31.55 23.85
CA SER A 5 -18.21 31.03 22.47
C SER A 5 -16.82 30.67 21.93
N LEU A 6 -16.59 29.35 21.83
CA LEU A 6 -15.55 28.74 21.01
C LEU A 6 -15.90 28.96 19.54
N THR A 7 -15.13 29.75 18.81
CA THR A 7 -15.15 29.72 17.34
C THR A 7 -14.19 28.64 16.88
N GLY A 8 -14.66 27.39 16.98
CA GLY A 8 -14.07 26.26 16.27
C GLY A 8 -14.39 26.41 14.79
N ALA A 9 -13.42 26.85 13.99
CA ALA A 9 -13.50 26.76 12.55
C ALA A 9 -13.40 25.29 12.16
N LEU A 10 -14.51 24.76 11.64
CA LEU A 10 -14.63 23.42 11.07
C LEU A 10 -13.53 23.20 10.02
N LEU A 11 -12.59 22.30 10.33
CA LEU A 11 -11.83 21.59 9.30
C LEU A 11 -12.80 20.66 8.58
N ALA A 12 -13.17 21.04 7.36
CA ALA A 12 -13.87 20.17 6.44
C ALA A 12 -12.96 18.98 6.11
N ALA A 13 -13.19 17.87 6.80
CA ALA A 13 -12.70 16.57 6.38
C ALA A 13 -13.38 16.23 5.06
N THR A 14 -12.71 16.53 3.94
CA THR A 14 -13.01 15.90 2.67
C THR A 14 -12.66 14.43 2.83
N LEU A 15 -13.64 13.62 3.28
CA LEU A 15 -13.62 12.20 3.04
C LEU A 15 -13.64 12.01 1.53
N THR A 16 -12.45 11.91 0.93
CA THR A 16 -12.31 11.23 -0.35
C THR A 16 -12.72 9.80 -0.08
N ALA A 17 -13.98 9.49 -0.38
CA ALA A 17 -14.45 8.13 -0.55
C ALA A 17 -13.59 7.49 -1.65
N GLY A 18 -12.50 6.85 -1.25
CA GLY A 18 -11.79 5.91 -2.11
C GLY A 18 -12.76 4.78 -2.47
N PRO A 19 -12.69 4.23 -3.70
CA PRO A 19 -13.62 3.24 -4.18
C PRO A 19 -13.48 1.97 -3.33
N ALA A 20 -14.38 1.83 -2.37
CA ALA A 20 -14.44 0.66 -1.53
C ALA A 20 -15.00 -0.50 -2.36
N LEU A 21 -14.17 -1.54 -2.52
CA LEU A 21 -14.56 -2.96 -2.56
C LEU A 21 -14.74 -3.65 -3.93
N ALA A 22 -14.07 -3.19 -4.99
CA ALA A 22 -13.81 -4.02 -6.19
C ALA A 22 -12.32 -4.09 -6.60
N GLY A 23 -11.48 -3.19 -6.09
CA GLY A 23 -10.04 -3.10 -6.37
C GLY A 23 -9.16 -3.02 -5.13
N SER A 24 -9.58 -3.62 -4.00
CA SER A 24 -8.84 -3.53 -2.73
C SER A 24 -7.40 -4.01 -2.88
N TRP A 25 -7.21 -5.10 -3.62
CA TRP A 25 -5.88 -5.68 -3.84
C TRP A 25 -5.01 -4.88 -4.78
N ASP A 26 -5.56 -4.11 -5.73
CA ASP A 26 -4.74 -3.28 -6.65
C ASP A 26 -4.10 -2.10 -5.91
N ALA A 27 -4.87 -1.43 -5.04
CA ALA A 27 -4.32 -0.40 -4.17
C ALA A 27 -3.28 -0.98 -3.21
N GLU A 28 -3.57 -2.12 -2.58
CA GLU A 28 -2.66 -2.79 -1.65
C GLU A 28 -1.40 -3.34 -2.34
N LYS A 29 -1.53 -3.81 -3.58
CA LYS A 29 -0.43 -4.28 -4.43
C LYS A 29 0.48 -3.12 -4.83
N ALA A 30 -0.08 -1.97 -5.20
CA ALA A 30 0.70 -0.77 -5.49
C ALA A 30 1.48 -0.29 -4.25
N LEU A 31 0.82 -0.22 -3.09
CA LEU A 31 1.48 0.11 -1.81
C LEU A 31 2.59 -0.88 -1.45
N CYS A 32 2.34 -2.17 -1.68
CA CYS A 32 3.33 -3.21 -1.41
C CYS A 32 4.52 -3.15 -2.37
N ALA A 33 4.27 -2.93 -3.67
CA ALA A 33 5.32 -2.82 -4.67
C ALA A 33 6.23 -1.62 -4.42
N ASP A 34 5.65 -0.48 -4.03
CA ASP A 34 6.40 0.72 -3.67
C ASP A 34 7.30 0.46 -2.45
N ALA A 35 6.77 -0.18 -1.41
CA ALA A 35 7.54 -0.57 -0.23
C ALA A 35 8.67 -1.55 -0.57
N VAL A 36 8.41 -2.56 -1.40
CA VAL A 36 9.42 -3.56 -1.80
C VAL A 36 10.49 -2.94 -2.70
N ALA A 37 10.11 -2.03 -3.61
CA ALA A 37 11.05 -1.31 -4.45
C ALA A 37 11.95 -0.39 -3.62
N ALA A 38 11.38 0.33 -2.65
CA ALA A 38 12.13 1.15 -1.69
C ALA A 38 13.11 0.30 -0.86
N GLU A 39 12.69 -0.88 -0.38
CA GLU A 39 13.57 -1.84 0.33
C GLU A 39 14.70 -2.38 -0.57
N ALA A 40 14.42 -2.58 -1.87
CA ALA A 40 15.42 -3.01 -2.85
C ALA A 40 16.32 -1.87 -3.34
N GLY A 41 16.00 -0.61 -3.03
CA GLY A 41 16.69 0.56 -3.56
C GLY A 41 16.50 0.75 -5.06
N VAL A 42 15.39 0.27 -5.62
CA VAL A 42 15.05 0.36 -7.05
C VAL A 42 13.81 1.22 -7.27
N ASP A 43 13.64 1.74 -8.47
CA ASP A 43 12.46 2.49 -8.85
C ASP A 43 11.36 1.53 -9.35
N SER A 44 10.18 1.57 -8.72
CA SER A 44 9.06 0.67 -9.02
C SER A 44 8.49 0.87 -10.43
N ALA A 45 8.71 2.01 -11.09
CA ALA A 45 8.17 2.28 -12.43
C ALA A 45 8.86 1.48 -13.54
N ASN A 46 10.08 0.99 -13.30
CA ASN A 46 10.81 0.14 -14.25
C ASN A 46 10.47 -1.36 -14.11
N TYR A 47 9.55 -1.71 -13.22
CA TYR A 47 9.17 -3.08 -12.92
C TYR A 47 7.68 -3.32 -13.17
N ASP A 48 7.37 -4.39 -13.88
CA ASP A 48 6.01 -4.93 -13.93
C ASP A 48 5.70 -5.59 -12.59
N VAL A 49 4.69 -5.08 -11.91
CA VAL A 49 4.25 -5.61 -10.62
C VAL A 49 3.18 -6.68 -10.87
N LYS A 50 3.44 -7.90 -10.41
CA LYS A 50 2.47 -9.00 -10.42
C LYS A 50 2.12 -9.40 -9.00
N LEU A 51 0.84 -9.55 -8.70
CA LEU A 51 0.40 -10.10 -7.43
C LEU A 51 0.51 -11.62 -7.49
N ALA A 52 1.47 -12.20 -6.78
CA ALA A 52 1.70 -13.64 -6.75
C ALA A 52 0.77 -14.34 -5.76
N LYS A 53 0.62 -13.78 -4.56
CA LYS A 53 -0.28 -14.28 -3.52
C LYS A 53 -0.88 -13.13 -2.74
N ALA A 54 -2.14 -13.29 -2.37
CA ALA A 54 -2.80 -12.43 -1.39
C ALA A 54 -3.51 -13.31 -0.38
N ARG A 55 -3.38 -12.97 0.90
CA ARG A 55 -4.06 -13.65 1.99
C ARG A 55 -4.75 -12.62 2.86
N ASP A 56 -6.07 -12.75 2.95
CA ASP A 56 -6.89 -11.93 3.83
C ASP A 56 -6.90 -12.49 5.27
N GLY A 57 -7.25 -11.64 6.24
CA GLY A 57 -7.27 -11.94 7.67
C GLY A 57 -7.02 -10.70 8.53
N ALA A 58 -6.86 -10.88 9.85
CA ALA A 58 -6.56 -9.79 10.78
C ALA A 58 -5.27 -9.01 10.44
N THR A 59 -4.38 -9.62 9.66
CA THR A 59 -3.27 -8.96 8.97
C THR A 59 -3.25 -9.53 7.57
N LYS A 60 -3.51 -8.68 6.59
CA LYS A 60 -3.44 -9.06 5.19
C LYS A 60 -1.97 -9.28 4.82
N ARG A 61 -1.70 -10.31 4.02
CA ARG A 61 -0.36 -10.56 3.48
C ARG A 61 -0.42 -10.55 1.97
N LEU A 62 0.39 -9.72 1.34
CA LEU A 62 0.55 -9.68 -0.10
C LEU A 62 1.96 -10.14 -0.44
N THR A 63 2.08 -10.96 -1.47
CA THR A 63 3.33 -11.28 -2.12
C THR A 63 3.27 -10.73 -3.52
N VAL A 64 4.17 -9.81 -3.83
CA VAL A 64 4.31 -9.18 -5.14
C VAL A 64 5.61 -9.63 -5.79
N GLU A 65 5.57 -9.81 -7.10
CA GLU A 65 6.74 -10.03 -7.93
C GLU A 65 6.94 -8.77 -8.77
N LEU A 66 8.11 -8.16 -8.65
CA LEU A 66 8.55 -7.05 -9.49
C LEU A 66 9.46 -7.64 -10.57
N ARG A 67 9.00 -7.64 -11.81
CA ARG A 67 9.78 -8.10 -12.96
C ARG A 67 10.33 -6.88 -13.71
N ALA A 68 11.64 -6.76 -13.81
CA ALA A 68 12.24 -5.68 -14.59
C ALA A 68 11.74 -5.72 -16.04
N ALA A 69 11.32 -4.57 -16.58
CA ALA A 69 10.78 -4.46 -17.94
C ALA A 69 11.80 -4.88 -19.01
N ASP A 70 13.09 -4.68 -18.74
CA ASP A 70 14.22 -5.03 -19.63
C ASP A 70 14.58 -6.52 -19.64
N GLY A 71 13.74 -7.38 -19.04
CA GLY A 71 14.03 -8.82 -18.91
C GLY A 71 15.08 -9.13 -17.84
N GLY A 72 15.34 -8.17 -16.94
CA GLY A 72 16.28 -8.30 -15.82
C GLY A 72 15.76 -9.17 -14.67
N ALA A 73 16.43 -9.05 -13.51
CA ALA A 73 16.09 -9.82 -12.33
C ALA A 73 14.64 -9.59 -11.88
N THR A 74 13.97 -10.69 -11.49
CA THR A 74 12.66 -10.62 -10.83
C THR A 74 12.90 -10.57 -9.33
N LEU A 75 12.37 -9.54 -8.67
CA LEU A 75 12.40 -9.39 -7.22
C LEU A 75 11.06 -9.86 -6.66
N VAL A 76 11.09 -10.68 -5.62
CA VAL A 76 9.86 -11.09 -4.93
C VAL A 76 9.83 -10.38 -3.59
N GLY A 77 8.70 -9.79 -3.22
CA GLY A 77 8.51 -9.12 -1.95
C GLY A 77 7.24 -9.55 -1.25
N GLU A 78 7.26 -9.62 0.07
CA GLU A 78 6.10 -9.87 0.91
C GLU A 78 5.81 -8.64 1.78
N CYS A 79 4.57 -8.17 1.74
CA CYS A 79 4.08 -7.09 2.59
C CYS A 79 2.99 -7.59 3.53
N LYS A 80 3.02 -7.11 4.77
CA LYS A 80 1.95 -7.25 5.74
C LYS A 80 1.19 -5.94 5.79
N ILE A 81 -0.12 -5.99 5.66
CA ILE A 81 -1.01 -4.84 5.74
C ILE A 81 -1.96 -5.01 6.92
N ARG A 82 -2.08 -3.97 7.75
CA ARG A 82 -3.10 -3.87 8.81
C ARG A 82 -3.81 -2.53 8.70
N ARG A 83 -5.14 -2.55 8.78
CA ARG A 83 -5.98 -1.33 8.70
C ARG A 83 -5.54 -0.42 7.55
N ASP A 84 -5.33 -1.04 6.38
CA ASP A 84 -4.97 -0.34 5.14
C ASP A 84 -3.59 0.35 5.15
N ALA A 85 -2.70 -0.03 6.07
CA ALA A 85 -1.31 0.42 6.12
C ALA A 85 -0.31 -0.75 6.04
N VAL A 86 0.77 -0.59 5.27
CA VAL A 86 1.89 -1.55 5.23
C VAL A 86 2.63 -1.49 6.56
N VAL A 87 2.59 -2.58 7.32
CA VAL A 87 3.27 -2.68 8.63
C VAL A 87 4.62 -3.38 8.54
N GLU A 88 4.88 -4.13 7.47
CA GLU A 88 6.16 -4.80 7.21
C GLU A 88 6.27 -5.06 5.72
N ALA A 89 7.40 -4.75 5.10
CA ALA A 89 7.74 -5.15 3.74
C ALA A 89 9.10 -5.85 3.77
N LYS A 90 9.22 -6.98 3.08
CA LYS A 90 10.46 -7.76 3.02
C LYS A 90 10.67 -8.33 1.63
N LEU A 91 11.89 -8.24 1.14
CA LEU A 91 12.32 -8.98 -0.04
C LEU A 91 12.45 -10.46 0.31
N LYS A 92 11.85 -11.31 -0.52
CA LYS A 92 12.13 -12.74 -0.61
C LYS A 92 13.24 -12.90 -1.65
N ALA A 93 14.44 -13.19 -1.17
CA ALA A 93 15.57 -13.63 -1.98
C ALA A 93 15.35 -15.04 -2.54
#